data_AF-A0A1Q7ZZ23-F1
#
_entry.id   AF-A0A1Q7ZZ23-F1
#
_cell.length_a   1.000
_cell.length_b   1.000
_cell.length_c   1.000
_cell.angle_alpha   90.00
_cell.angle_beta   90.00
_cell.angle_gamma   90.00
#
_symmetry.space_group_name_H-M   'P 1'
#
loop_
_entity.id
_entity.type
_entity.pdbx_description
1 polymer ?
#
loop_
_entity_poly.entity_id
_entity_poly.type
_entity_poly.pdbx_seq_one_letter_code
_entity_poly.pdbx_strand_id
1 'polypeptide(L)'
;MPRAITGAKLRDSYTEAIKTQTLGLARFRDGSIMLGPLTLLHFGPPKVTRNAVDWPIEGGLLARRAGGNWRLQAATGRIEATVAGYTPRLPRPIYAATHMQVHQLFTRLYLLRLRGRDSLLGTPATPGDRFRAGTVDVAFCLTLAGFSGRRRLRRTLFVIAVYHIVCWSISGRTLGGLVMRQRVAAIDGTRLTPTQALLRLALTPVSWLSRRRVHDEIAATEVIADP
;
A
#
# COMPACT_ATOMS: atom_id res chain seq x y z
N MET A 1 -13.44 8.22 24.32
CA MET A 1 -13.37 9.09 23.12
C MET A 1 -12.07 8.82 22.38
N PRO A 2 -12.06 8.59 21.05
CA PRO A 2 -10.81 8.44 20.31
C PRO A 2 -9.99 9.73 20.43
N ARG A 3 -8.74 9.61 20.86
CA ARG A 3 -7.82 10.73 21.08
C ARG A 3 -7.64 11.51 19.78
N ALA A 4 -8.02 12.79 19.77
CA ALA A 4 -7.86 13.65 18.60
C ALA A 4 -6.39 13.67 18.15
N ILE A 5 -6.14 13.33 16.89
CA ILE A 5 -4.80 13.32 16.31
C ILE A 5 -4.38 14.76 16.04
N THR A 6 -3.26 15.19 16.63
CA THR A 6 -2.73 16.55 16.49
C THR A 6 -1.91 16.70 15.21
N GLY A 7 -1.77 17.93 14.71
CA GLY A 7 -0.91 18.23 13.56
C GLY A 7 0.55 17.81 13.77
N ALA A 8 1.08 17.97 14.98
CA ALA A 8 2.42 17.50 15.33
C ALA A 8 2.54 15.96 15.21
N LYS A 9 1.54 15.22 15.70
CA LYS A 9 1.52 13.75 15.56
C LYS A 9 1.43 13.31 14.09
N LEU A 10 0.68 14.04 13.25
CA LEU A 10 0.64 13.78 11.81
C LEU A 10 2.02 13.98 11.17
N ARG A 11 2.69 15.10 11.49
CA ARG A 11 4.06 15.39 11.02
C ARG A 11 5.03 14.28 11.38
N ASP A 12 5.10 13.93 12.67
CA ASP A 12 6.11 13.00 13.17
C ASP A 12 5.85 11.57 12.67
N SER A 13 4.57 11.16 12.63
CA SER A 13 4.19 9.85 12.08
C SER A 13 4.43 9.73 10.58
N TYR A 14 4.26 10.82 9.81
CA TYR A 14 4.53 10.81 8.36
C TYR A 14 6.02 10.64 8.06
N THR A 15 6.87 11.39 8.77
CA THR A 15 8.34 11.28 8.69
C THR A 15 8.80 9.85 8.95
N GLU A 16 8.28 9.20 10.00
CA GLU A 16 8.63 7.82 10.32
C GLU A 16 8.01 6.80 9.34
N ALA A 17 6.82 7.10 8.83
CA ALA A 17 6.15 6.26 7.83
C ALA A 17 6.95 6.16 6.53
N ILE A 18 7.55 7.27 6.06
CA ILE A 18 8.40 7.26 4.86
C ILE A 18 9.51 6.23 4.99
N LYS A 19 10.21 6.23 6.13
CA LYS A 19 11.30 5.28 6.40
C LYS A 19 10.78 3.85 6.51
N THR A 20 9.77 3.62 7.34
CA THR A 20 9.28 2.26 7.62
C THR A 20 8.62 1.61 6.41
N GLN A 21 7.86 2.35 5.61
CA GLN A 21 7.15 1.81 4.45
C GLN A 21 8.05 1.57 3.25
N THR A 22 9.11 2.37 3.08
CA THR A 22 10.11 2.15 2.02
C THR A 22 11.23 1.21 2.46
N LEU A 23 11.06 0.48 3.57
CA LEU A 23 12.05 -0.44 4.12
C LEU A 23 13.43 0.22 4.35
N GLY A 24 13.41 1.50 4.70
CA GLY A 24 14.60 2.31 4.94
C GLY A 24 15.30 2.85 3.68
N LEU A 25 14.77 2.55 2.48
CA LEU A 25 15.28 3.07 1.22
C LEU A 25 15.14 4.59 1.15
N ALA A 26 13.94 5.10 1.44
CA ALA A 26 13.67 6.52 1.52
C ALA A 26 13.74 7.01 2.97
N ARG A 27 14.28 8.21 3.17
CA ARG A 27 14.39 8.84 4.49
C ARG A 27 13.93 10.28 4.40
N PHE A 28 13.26 10.76 5.44
CA PHE A 28 12.98 12.17 5.59
C PHE A 28 14.08 12.82 6.44
N ARG A 29 14.79 13.79 5.87
CA ARG A 29 15.92 14.47 6.52
C ARG A 29 15.93 15.94 6.09
N ASP A 30 16.05 16.85 7.06
CA ASP A 30 16.21 18.29 6.82
C ASP A 30 15.18 18.84 5.82
N GLY A 31 13.90 18.49 6.03
CA GLY A 31 12.80 18.90 5.14
C GLY A 31 12.75 18.18 3.79
N SER A 32 13.56 17.14 3.57
CA SER A 32 13.69 16.49 2.26
C SER A 32 13.40 15.00 2.32
N ILE A 33 12.75 14.45 1.29
CA ILE A 33 12.67 13.01 1.06
C ILE A 33 13.87 12.61 0.21
N MET A 34 14.76 11.81 0.80
CA MET A 34 15.99 11.32 0.17
C MET A 34 15.90 9.83 -0.14
N LEU A 35 16.49 9.41 -1.26
CA LEU A 35 16.74 8.02 -1.62
C LEU A 35 18.25 7.84 -1.80
N GLY A 36 18.92 7.34 -0.77
CA GLY A 36 20.39 7.37 -0.71
C GLY A 36 20.92 8.83 -0.79
N PRO A 37 21.81 9.16 -1.74
CA PRO A 37 22.30 10.53 -1.92
C PRO A 37 21.33 11.44 -2.71
N LEU A 38 20.24 10.90 -3.24
CA LEU A 38 19.35 11.63 -4.16
C LEU A 38 18.21 12.31 -3.41
N THR A 39 18.07 13.62 -3.55
CA THR A 39 16.91 14.37 -3.05
C THR A 39 15.73 14.23 -4.00
N LEU A 40 14.76 13.38 -3.66
CA LEU A 40 13.56 13.16 -4.47
C LEU A 40 12.64 14.38 -4.44
N LEU A 41 12.34 14.87 -3.23
CA LEU A 41 11.52 16.06 -3.00
C LEU A 41 12.11 16.87 -1.85
N HIS A 42 12.13 18.19 -2.03
CA HIS A 42 12.49 19.16 -1.01
C HIS A 42 11.24 19.91 -0.57
N PHE A 43 11.02 19.96 0.74
CA PHE A 43 9.92 20.68 1.35
C PHE A 43 10.46 21.83 2.20
N GLY A 44 9.76 22.95 2.15
CA GLY A 44 10.02 24.07 3.03
C GLY A 44 9.52 23.84 4.46
N PRO A 45 9.62 24.86 5.32
CA PRO A 45 9.25 24.75 6.73
C PRO A 45 7.77 24.36 6.90
N PRO A 46 7.46 23.31 7.67
CA PRO A 46 6.09 22.87 7.86
C PRO A 46 5.27 23.88 8.66
N LYS A 47 4.08 24.21 8.16
CA LYS A 47 3.05 24.93 8.91
C LYS A 47 2.19 23.91 9.65
N VAL A 48 2.45 23.75 10.94
CA VAL A 48 1.69 22.84 11.81
C VAL A 48 0.56 23.61 12.48
N THR A 49 -0.67 23.13 12.34
CA THR A 49 -1.85 23.63 13.05
C THR A 49 -2.32 22.60 14.09
N ARG A 50 -3.43 22.88 14.78
CA ARG A 50 -3.99 21.98 15.81
C ARG A 50 -4.22 20.56 15.29
N ASN A 51 -4.73 20.42 14.06
CA ASN A 51 -5.16 19.16 13.46
C ASN A 51 -4.64 18.94 12.03
N ALA A 52 -3.76 19.80 11.53
CA ALA A 52 -3.18 19.66 10.20
C ALA A 52 -1.70 20.00 10.19
N VAL A 53 -1.02 19.57 9.14
CA VAL A 53 0.34 19.98 8.81
C VAL A 53 0.41 20.19 7.30
N ASP A 54 1.03 21.30 6.90
CA ASP A 54 1.19 21.70 5.51
C ASP A 54 2.68 21.92 5.21
N TRP A 55 3.18 21.27 4.17
CA TRP A 55 4.55 21.39 3.68
C TRP A 55 4.53 21.99 2.26
N PRO A 56 5.13 23.18 2.06
CA PRO A 56 5.34 23.69 0.71
C PRO A 56 6.38 22.82 -0.01
N ILE A 57 6.14 22.51 -1.28
CA ILE A 57 7.06 21.74 -2.12
C ILE A 57 7.98 22.74 -2.83
N GLU A 58 9.24 22.78 -2.41
CA GLU A 58 10.23 23.74 -2.90
C GLU A 58 11.06 23.18 -4.07
N GLY A 59 11.07 21.86 -4.28
CA GLY A 59 11.73 21.27 -5.44
C GLY A 59 12.13 19.81 -5.25
N GLY A 60 13.29 19.44 -5.79
CA GLY A 60 13.80 18.07 -5.81
C GLY A 60 13.69 17.42 -7.19
N LEU A 61 14.29 16.23 -7.34
CA LEU A 61 14.40 15.54 -8.63
C LEU A 61 13.04 15.21 -9.27
N LEU A 62 12.01 15.01 -8.46
CA LEU A 62 10.67 14.65 -8.93
C LEU A 62 9.81 15.87 -9.31
N ALA A 63 10.17 17.07 -8.84
CA ALA A 63 9.47 18.31 -9.12
C ALA A 63 10.07 19.01 -10.36
N ARG A 64 9.23 19.49 -11.29
CA ARG A 64 9.70 20.28 -12.44
C ARG A 64 10.14 21.68 -12.03
N ARG A 65 9.46 22.25 -11.03
CA ARG A 65 9.67 23.58 -10.48
C ARG A 65 9.19 23.61 -9.03
N ALA A 66 9.69 24.57 -8.27
CA ALA A 66 9.14 24.90 -6.96
C ALA A 66 7.64 25.23 -7.08
N GLY A 67 6.84 24.75 -6.14
CA GLY A 67 5.42 25.04 -6.07
C GLY A 67 4.56 23.83 -5.71
N GLY A 68 3.42 24.15 -5.11
CA GLY A 68 2.49 23.18 -4.57
C GLY A 68 2.69 22.91 -3.10
N ASN A 69 1.70 22.29 -2.47
CA ASN A 69 1.64 22.04 -1.05
C ASN A 69 1.20 20.60 -0.79
N TRP A 70 1.88 19.95 0.15
CA TRP A 70 1.49 18.66 0.71
C TRP A 70 0.84 18.90 2.07
N ARG A 71 -0.42 18.52 2.22
CA ARG A 71 -1.20 18.73 3.44
C ARG A 71 -1.74 17.42 3.99
N LEU A 72 -1.50 17.18 5.27
CA LEU A 72 -2.17 16.14 6.06
C LEU A 72 -3.13 16.82 7.04
N GLN A 73 -4.38 16.36 7.10
CA GLN A 73 -5.39 16.94 7.97
C GLN A 73 -6.26 15.86 8.61
N ALA A 74 -6.46 15.98 9.92
CA ALA A 74 -7.46 15.23 10.66
C ALA A 74 -8.75 16.06 10.77
N ALA A 75 -9.82 15.63 10.12
CA ALA A 75 -11.13 16.29 10.13
C ALA A 75 -12.22 15.28 10.52
N THR A 76 -13.00 15.58 11.57
CA THR A 76 -14.25 14.88 11.96
C THR A 76 -14.26 13.37 11.68
N GLY A 77 -13.38 12.63 12.36
CA GLY A 77 -13.32 11.16 12.27
C GLY A 77 -12.63 10.60 11.03
N ARG A 78 -12.06 11.45 10.17
CA ARG A 78 -11.30 11.08 8.97
C ARG A 78 -9.94 11.75 8.96
N ILE A 79 -8.99 11.13 8.26
CA ILE A 79 -7.66 11.68 8.03
C ILE A 79 -7.46 11.71 6.53
N GLU A 80 -7.13 12.89 6.03
CA GLU A 80 -7.03 13.16 4.61
C GLU A 80 -5.64 13.70 4.28
N ALA A 81 -5.21 13.37 3.06
CA ALA A 81 -3.90 13.71 2.54
C ALA A 81 -4.08 14.33 1.16
N THR A 82 -3.67 15.58 1.01
CA THR A 82 -3.93 16.38 -0.20
C THR A 82 -2.62 16.95 -0.74
N VAL A 83 -2.39 16.76 -2.04
CA VAL A 83 -1.35 17.49 -2.77
C VAL A 83 -2.05 18.50 -3.68
N ALA A 84 -1.71 19.78 -3.56
CA ALA A 84 -2.23 20.84 -4.42
C ALA A 84 -1.08 21.53 -5.16
N GLY A 85 -1.29 21.96 -6.41
CA GLY A 85 -0.33 22.80 -7.16
C GLY A 85 1.00 22.13 -7.55
N TYR A 86 1.19 20.83 -7.27
CA TYR A 86 2.42 20.11 -7.58
C TYR A 86 2.62 19.96 -9.09
N THR A 87 3.82 20.31 -9.57
CA THR A 87 4.19 20.16 -10.98
C THR A 87 5.24 19.04 -11.12
N PRO A 88 4.86 17.83 -11.56
CA PRO A 88 5.81 16.74 -11.71
C PRO A 88 6.79 16.99 -12.85
N ARG A 89 8.03 16.50 -12.71
CA ARG A 89 9.07 16.56 -13.76
C ARG A 89 8.70 15.71 -14.99
N LEU A 90 8.06 14.57 -14.76
CA LEU A 90 7.60 13.70 -15.84
C LEU A 90 6.35 14.27 -16.53
N PRO A 91 6.16 13.99 -17.83
CA PRO A 91 4.90 14.25 -18.52
C PRO A 91 3.73 13.65 -17.73
N ARG A 92 2.61 14.39 -17.65
CA ARG A 92 1.42 13.99 -16.88
C ARG A 92 0.98 12.54 -17.06
N PRO A 93 0.90 11.96 -18.29
CA PRO A 93 0.46 10.57 -18.43
C PRO A 93 1.45 9.59 -17.81
N ILE A 94 2.77 9.81 -17.99
CA ILE A 94 3.82 8.97 -17.40
C ILE A 94 3.77 9.10 -15.87
N TYR A 95 3.68 10.33 -15.35
CA TYR A 95 3.55 10.57 -13.92
C TYR A 95 2.34 9.85 -13.31
N ALA A 96 1.17 9.92 -13.97
CA ALA A 96 -0.05 9.28 -13.51
C ALA A 96 0.05 7.74 -13.52
N ALA A 97 0.73 7.17 -14.51
CA ALA A 97 0.91 5.72 -14.64
C ALA A 97 1.99 5.16 -13.70
N THR A 98 2.98 5.96 -13.29
CA THR A 98 4.10 5.49 -12.47
C THR A 98 4.11 6.11 -11.07
N HIS A 99 4.57 7.35 -10.93
CA HIS A 99 4.83 7.99 -9.64
C HIS A 99 3.54 8.18 -8.83
N MET A 100 2.43 8.54 -9.48
CA MET A 100 1.16 8.73 -8.78
C MET A 100 0.68 7.44 -8.13
N GLN A 101 0.86 6.29 -8.80
CA GLN A 101 0.50 4.98 -8.24
C GLN A 101 1.31 4.67 -6.99
N VAL A 102 2.60 5.02 -6.99
CA VAL A 102 3.51 4.87 -5.85
C VAL A 102 3.10 5.80 -4.70
N HIS A 103 2.84 7.08 -4.98
CA HIS A 103 2.37 8.05 -3.99
C HIS A 103 1.05 7.61 -3.35
N GLN A 104 0.06 7.24 -4.17
CA GLN A 104 -1.24 6.76 -3.70
C GLN A 104 -1.11 5.50 -2.83
N LEU A 105 -0.26 4.55 -3.23
CA LEU A 105 0.00 3.35 -2.44
C LEU A 105 0.56 3.69 -1.06
N PHE A 106 1.65 4.45 -0.98
CA PHE A 106 2.29 4.78 0.30
C PHE A 106 1.41 5.67 1.18
N THR A 107 0.74 6.65 0.60
CA THR A 107 -0.25 7.47 1.32
C THR A 107 -1.38 6.60 1.87
N ARG A 108 -1.93 5.68 1.07
CA ARG A 108 -2.96 4.74 1.54
C ARG A 108 -2.45 3.88 2.69
N LEU A 109 -1.27 3.26 2.57
CA LEU A 109 -0.69 2.44 3.64
C LEU A 109 -0.44 3.27 4.91
N TYR A 110 -0.06 4.54 4.78
CA TYR A 110 0.15 5.43 5.91
C TYR A 110 -1.16 5.70 6.64
N LEU A 111 -2.20 6.08 5.90
CA LEU A 111 -3.53 6.34 6.46
C LEU A 111 -4.13 5.08 7.11
N LEU A 112 -3.98 3.92 6.48
CA LEU A 112 -4.42 2.62 7.05
C LEU A 112 -3.73 2.34 8.39
N ARG A 113 -2.40 2.49 8.46
CA ARG A 113 -1.64 2.26 9.69
C ARG A 113 -1.97 3.27 10.78
N LEU A 114 -2.22 4.52 10.40
CA LEU A 114 -2.60 5.58 11.34
C LEU A 114 -4.00 5.36 11.91
N ARG A 115 -4.94 4.85 11.10
CA ARG A 115 -6.27 4.39 11.57
C ARG A 115 -6.17 3.19 12.51
N GLY A 116 -5.19 2.31 12.27
CA GLY A 116 -5.04 1.07 13.02
C GLY A 116 -6.03 0.00 12.58
N ARG A 117 -6.06 -1.12 13.29
CA ARG A 117 -7.00 -2.22 13.02
C ARG A 117 -8.40 -1.85 13.48
N ASP A 118 -9.38 -1.97 12.59
CA ASP A 118 -10.77 -1.86 12.97
C ASP A 118 -11.20 -3.15 13.71
N SER A 119 -11.85 -3.01 14.87
CA SER A 119 -12.35 -4.14 15.68
C SER A 119 -13.44 -4.94 14.94
N LEU A 120 -14.01 -4.35 13.89
CA LEU A 120 -15.02 -4.93 13.01
C LEU A 120 -14.45 -5.82 11.89
N LEU A 121 -13.12 -5.92 11.77
CA LEU A 121 -12.52 -6.94 10.92
C LEU A 121 -12.97 -8.32 11.43
N GLY A 122 -13.73 -9.05 10.60
CA GLY A 122 -14.18 -10.40 10.91
C GLY A 122 -13.02 -11.32 11.34
N THR A 123 -13.36 -12.49 11.89
CA THR A 123 -12.39 -13.40 12.48
C THR A 123 -11.25 -13.72 11.51
N PRO A 124 -9.97 -13.49 11.87
CA PRO A 124 -8.85 -13.81 11.00
C PRO A 124 -8.84 -15.31 10.64
N ALA A 125 -8.68 -15.61 9.35
CA ALA A 125 -8.60 -16.99 8.88
C ALA A 125 -7.38 -17.72 9.46
N THR A 126 -7.54 -18.99 9.82
CA THR A 126 -6.46 -19.81 10.37
C THR A 126 -5.34 -20.03 9.32
N PRO A 127 -4.08 -20.23 9.74
CA PRO A 127 -3.00 -20.54 8.79
C PRO A 127 -3.30 -21.76 7.89
N GLY A 128 -3.96 -22.78 8.44
CA GLY A 128 -4.32 -24.00 7.71
C GLY A 128 -5.34 -23.72 6.60
N ASP A 129 -6.38 -22.95 6.90
CA ASP A 129 -7.41 -22.64 5.90
C ASP A 129 -6.87 -21.71 4.81
N ARG A 130 -5.98 -20.78 5.16
CA ARG A 130 -5.27 -19.94 4.17
C ARG A 130 -4.43 -20.78 3.21
N PHE A 131 -3.73 -21.79 3.72
CA PHE A 131 -2.92 -22.70 2.89
C PHE A 131 -3.79 -23.56 1.96
N ARG A 132 -4.93 -24.06 2.45
CA ARG A 132 -5.89 -24.81 1.63
C ARG A 132 -6.47 -23.93 0.52
N ALA A 133 -6.88 -22.70 0.82
CA ALA A 133 -7.33 -21.73 -0.18
C ALA A 133 -6.26 -21.48 -1.26
N GLY A 134 -5.01 -21.23 -0.84
CA GLY A 134 -3.90 -21.03 -1.75
C GLY A 134 -3.62 -22.24 -2.65
N THR A 135 -3.76 -23.46 -2.13
CA THR A 135 -3.59 -24.68 -2.93
C THR A 135 -4.65 -24.79 -4.03
N VAL A 136 -5.91 -24.45 -3.73
CA VAL A 136 -7.00 -24.41 -4.73
C VAL A 136 -6.69 -23.38 -5.82
N ASP A 137 -6.23 -22.20 -5.43
CA ASP A 137 -5.87 -21.13 -6.37
C ASP A 137 -4.70 -21.52 -7.28
N VAL A 138 -3.68 -22.18 -6.73
CA VAL A 138 -2.54 -22.68 -7.51
C VAL A 138 -2.98 -23.75 -8.49
N ALA A 139 -3.80 -24.72 -8.07
CA ALA A 139 -4.34 -25.76 -8.95
C ALA A 139 -5.12 -25.13 -10.12
N PHE A 140 -5.98 -24.15 -9.83
CA PHE A 140 -6.75 -23.42 -10.85
C PHE A 140 -5.86 -22.61 -11.80
N CYS A 141 -4.83 -21.92 -11.29
CA CYS A 141 -3.91 -21.18 -12.15
C CYS A 141 -3.07 -22.11 -13.04
N LEU A 142 -2.71 -23.30 -12.53
CA LEU A 142 -1.98 -24.32 -13.29
C LEU A 142 -2.83 -24.90 -14.42
N THR A 143 -4.12 -25.14 -14.20
CA THR A 143 -5.03 -25.61 -15.25
C THR A 143 -5.21 -24.55 -16.34
N LEU A 144 -5.40 -23.28 -15.96
CA LEU A 144 -5.51 -22.16 -16.91
C LEU A 144 -4.24 -21.91 -17.72
N ALA A 145 -3.06 -22.11 -17.13
CA ALA A 145 -1.79 -21.90 -17.82
C ALA A 145 -1.47 -22.98 -18.87
N GLY A 146 -2.12 -24.14 -18.79
CA GLY A 146 -1.94 -25.28 -19.69
C GLY A 146 -0.67 -26.11 -19.40
N PHE A 147 -0.70 -27.39 -19.79
CA PHE A 147 0.39 -28.35 -19.61
C PHE A 147 1.27 -28.45 -20.88
N SER A 148 2.37 -27.69 -20.98
CA SER A 148 3.63 -28.10 -21.68
C SER A 148 4.70 -26.99 -21.79
N GLY A 149 5.98 -27.34 -21.54
CA GLY A 149 7.19 -26.59 -21.95
C GLY A 149 7.79 -25.56 -20.97
N ARG A 150 9.06 -25.13 -21.17
CA ARG A 150 9.76 -24.09 -20.35
C ARG A 150 9.05 -22.71 -20.36
N ARG A 151 8.28 -22.40 -21.41
CA ARG A 151 7.39 -21.22 -21.47
C ARG A 151 6.26 -21.27 -20.42
N ARG A 152 6.00 -22.44 -19.82
CA ARG A 152 5.02 -22.68 -18.76
C ARG A 152 5.29 -21.84 -17.53
N LEU A 153 6.51 -21.82 -16.98
CA LEU A 153 6.75 -21.15 -15.69
C LEU A 153 6.43 -19.65 -15.77
N ARG A 154 6.90 -18.97 -16.82
CA ARG A 154 6.59 -17.54 -17.03
C ARG A 154 5.10 -17.31 -17.21
N ARG A 155 4.43 -18.14 -18.03
CA ARG A 155 2.98 -18.04 -18.27
C ARG A 155 2.18 -18.30 -16.99
N THR A 156 2.53 -19.32 -16.22
CA THR A 156 1.90 -19.66 -14.95
C THR A 156 2.09 -18.55 -13.93
N LEU A 157 3.31 -18.00 -13.77
CA LEU A 157 3.55 -16.87 -12.87
C LEU A 157 2.74 -15.63 -13.29
N PHE A 158 2.65 -15.36 -14.60
CA PHE A 158 1.82 -14.28 -15.13
C PHE A 158 0.34 -14.50 -14.82
N VAL A 159 -0.20 -15.70 -15.09
CA VAL A 159 -1.60 -16.06 -14.79
C VAL A 159 -1.87 -15.93 -13.29
N ILE A 160 -1.00 -16.48 -12.44
CA ILE A 160 -1.09 -16.34 -10.98
C ILE A 160 -1.13 -14.87 -10.59
N ALA A 161 -0.24 -14.04 -11.14
CA ALA A 161 -0.16 -12.64 -10.79
C ALA A 161 -1.42 -11.87 -11.18
N VAL A 162 -1.86 -12.00 -12.44
CA VAL A 162 -3.06 -11.33 -12.95
C VAL A 162 -4.29 -11.79 -12.17
N TYR A 163 -4.45 -13.10 -11.97
CA TYR A 163 -5.56 -13.68 -11.23
C TYR A 163 -5.67 -13.10 -9.81
N HIS A 164 -4.59 -13.13 -9.03
CA HIS A 164 -4.63 -12.63 -7.65
C HIS A 164 -4.85 -11.12 -7.58
N ILE A 165 -4.18 -10.34 -8.44
CA ILE A 165 -4.35 -8.88 -8.47
C ILE A 165 -5.81 -8.52 -8.77
N VAL A 166 -6.42 -9.15 -9.79
CA VAL A 166 -7.80 -8.88 -10.19
C VAL A 166 -8.79 -9.33 -9.10
N CYS A 167 -8.68 -10.57 -8.62
CA CYS A 167 -9.57 -11.11 -7.58
C CYS A 167 -9.53 -10.29 -6.29
N TRP A 168 -8.33 -9.96 -5.79
CA TRP A 168 -8.19 -9.18 -4.56
C TRP A 168 -8.69 -7.75 -4.71
N SER A 169 -8.54 -7.14 -5.90
CA SER A 169 -8.97 -5.76 -6.13
C SER A 169 -10.48 -5.64 -6.34
N ILE A 170 -11.10 -6.59 -7.03
CA ILE A 170 -12.53 -6.50 -7.37
C ILE A 170 -13.42 -6.99 -6.23
N SER A 171 -13.15 -8.16 -5.67
CA SER A 171 -14.04 -8.81 -4.69
C SER A 171 -13.36 -9.06 -3.34
N GLY A 172 -12.02 -9.04 -3.30
CA GLY A 172 -11.25 -9.55 -2.17
C GLY A 172 -11.23 -11.08 -2.12
N ARG A 173 -11.93 -11.77 -3.04
CA ARG A 173 -12.13 -13.22 -3.01
C ARG A 173 -11.47 -13.87 -4.22
N THR A 174 -10.58 -14.82 -3.97
CA THR A 174 -10.12 -15.79 -4.97
C THR A 174 -11.07 -16.98 -5.00
N LEU A 175 -10.95 -17.87 -5.98
CA LEU A 175 -11.67 -19.15 -6.03
C LEU A 175 -11.45 -19.97 -4.76
N GLY A 176 -10.19 -20.10 -4.31
CA GLY A 176 -9.87 -20.73 -3.04
C GLY A 176 -10.51 -20.00 -1.86
N GLY A 177 -10.53 -18.67 -1.89
CA GLY A 177 -11.25 -17.86 -0.90
C GLY A 177 -12.77 -18.12 -0.91
N LEU A 178 -13.40 -18.26 -2.08
CA LEU A 178 -14.82 -18.58 -2.20
C LEU A 178 -15.13 -19.95 -1.60
N VAL A 179 -14.32 -20.96 -1.91
CA VAL A 179 -14.47 -22.32 -1.38
C VAL A 179 -14.27 -22.35 0.14
N MET A 180 -13.26 -21.63 0.64
CA MET A 180 -12.90 -21.61 2.07
C MET A 180 -13.64 -20.54 2.86
N ARG A 181 -14.58 -19.80 2.25
CA ARG A 181 -15.30 -18.66 2.86
C ARG A 181 -14.34 -17.64 3.48
N GLN A 182 -13.41 -17.15 2.66
CA GLN A 182 -12.38 -16.18 3.02
C GLN A 182 -12.34 -15.03 2.04
N ARG A 183 -12.03 -13.85 2.57
CA ARG A 183 -11.67 -12.70 1.76
C ARG A 183 -10.44 -11.99 2.29
N VAL A 184 -9.70 -11.42 1.36
CA VAL A 184 -8.59 -10.51 1.61
C VAL A 184 -9.15 -9.09 1.66
N ALA A 185 -8.90 -8.40 2.78
CA ALA A 185 -9.30 -7.01 2.97
C ALA A 185 -8.10 -6.17 3.45
N ALA A 186 -8.17 -4.86 3.23
CA ALA A 186 -7.30 -3.92 3.91
C ALA A 186 -7.65 -3.90 5.42
N ILE A 187 -6.74 -3.41 6.26
CA ILE A 187 -6.95 -3.37 7.73
C ILE A 187 -8.10 -2.47 8.20
N ASP A 188 -8.71 -1.70 7.30
CA ASP A 188 -9.93 -0.93 7.53
C ASP A 188 -11.19 -1.61 6.98
N GLY A 189 -11.09 -2.86 6.53
CA GLY A 189 -12.17 -3.66 5.94
C GLY A 189 -12.46 -3.37 4.47
N THR A 190 -11.80 -2.38 3.85
CA THR A 190 -12.02 -2.03 2.44
C THR A 190 -11.32 -3.01 1.49
N ARG A 191 -11.72 -2.98 0.21
CA ARG A 191 -11.06 -3.77 -0.85
C ARG A 191 -9.64 -3.26 -1.10
N LEU A 192 -8.79 -4.13 -1.63
CA LEU A 192 -7.43 -3.76 -1.98
C LEU A 192 -7.44 -2.89 -3.25
N THR A 193 -6.54 -1.92 -3.30
CA THR A 193 -6.21 -1.28 -4.59
C THR A 193 -5.31 -2.21 -5.41
N PRO A 194 -5.28 -2.10 -6.75
CA PRO A 194 -4.41 -2.93 -7.58
C PRO A 194 -2.92 -2.84 -7.19
N THR A 195 -2.46 -1.66 -6.80
CA THR A 195 -1.08 -1.44 -6.35
C THR A 195 -0.79 -2.10 -5.00
N GLN A 196 -1.77 -2.09 -4.08
CA GLN A 196 -1.68 -2.79 -2.79
C GLN A 196 -1.72 -4.31 -2.97
N ALA A 197 -2.56 -4.81 -3.88
CA ALA A 197 -2.62 -6.23 -4.26
C ALA A 197 -1.30 -6.70 -4.90
N LEU A 198 -0.72 -5.89 -5.79
CA LEU A 198 0.59 -6.15 -6.39
C LEU A 198 1.70 -6.18 -5.32
N LEU A 199 1.72 -5.23 -4.39
CA LEU A 199 2.67 -5.21 -3.28
C LEU A 199 2.56 -6.47 -2.41
N ARG A 200 1.34 -6.84 -2.02
CA ARG A 200 1.06 -8.08 -1.28
C ARG A 200 1.60 -9.30 -2.01
N LEU A 201 1.35 -9.40 -3.31
CA LEU A 201 1.82 -10.51 -4.14
C LEU A 201 3.36 -10.56 -4.20
N ALA A 202 4.01 -9.41 -4.47
CA ALA A 202 5.46 -9.31 -4.57
C ALA A 202 6.19 -9.72 -3.27
N LEU A 203 5.53 -9.55 -2.11
CA LEU A 203 6.07 -9.91 -0.81
C LEU A 203 5.74 -11.34 -0.36
N THR A 204 4.95 -12.09 -1.14
CA THR A 204 4.56 -13.47 -0.81
C THR A 204 5.78 -14.40 -0.69
N PRO A 205 6.80 -14.36 -1.58
CA PRO A 205 7.99 -15.21 -1.44
C PRO A 205 8.78 -14.93 -0.16
N VAL A 206 8.90 -13.66 0.22
CA VAL A 206 9.61 -13.25 1.45
C VAL A 206 8.87 -13.74 2.69
N SER A 207 7.54 -13.67 2.68
CA SER A 207 6.71 -14.21 3.75
C SER A 207 6.86 -15.72 3.91
N TRP A 208 6.96 -16.45 2.79
CA TRP A 208 7.18 -17.89 2.81
C TRP A 208 8.54 -18.25 3.39
N LEU A 209 9.61 -17.56 2.96
CA LEU A 209 10.98 -17.78 3.45
C LEU A 209 11.13 -17.44 4.94
N SER A 210 10.52 -16.32 5.38
CA SER A 210 10.58 -15.86 6.77
C SER A 210 9.62 -16.59 7.71
N ARG A 211 8.69 -17.40 7.20
CA ARG A 211 7.56 -18.01 7.94
C ARG A 211 6.75 -16.99 8.76
N ARG A 212 6.80 -15.71 8.38
CA ARG A 212 6.06 -14.60 8.99
C ARG A 212 5.11 -13.99 7.97
N ARG A 213 4.02 -13.37 8.40
CA ARG A 213 3.01 -12.75 7.53
C ARG A 213 3.44 -11.37 7.02
N VAL A 214 4.69 -11.27 6.56
CA VAL A 214 5.33 -10.02 6.11
C VAL A 214 4.53 -9.35 4.99
N HIS A 215 3.94 -10.15 4.09
CA HIS A 215 3.11 -9.63 3.00
C HIS A 215 1.84 -8.93 3.52
N ASP A 216 1.18 -9.48 4.55
CA ASP A 216 -0.01 -8.90 5.18
C ASP A 216 0.35 -7.64 5.97
N GLU A 217 1.44 -7.70 6.75
CA GLU A 217 1.92 -6.60 7.59
C GLU A 217 2.35 -5.37 6.76
N ILE A 218 3.15 -5.58 5.72
CA ILE A 218 3.65 -4.49 4.87
C ILE A 218 2.53 -3.94 4.00
N ALA A 219 1.73 -4.81 3.36
CA ALA A 219 0.63 -4.36 2.51
C ALA A 219 -0.57 -3.81 3.31
N ALA A 220 -0.54 -3.87 4.65
CA ALA A 220 -1.64 -3.48 5.53
C ALA A 220 -2.95 -4.18 5.15
N THR A 221 -2.88 -5.52 5.05
CA THR A 221 -4.00 -6.39 4.67
C THR A 221 -4.18 -7.52 5.68
N GLU A 222 -5.36 -8.14 5.69
CA GLU A 222 -5.68 -9.30 6.51
C GLU A 222 -6.57 -10.26 5.71
N VAL A 223 -6.41 -11.57 5.96
CA VAL A 223 -7.35 -12.58 5.45
C VAL A 223 -8.35 -12.89 6.55
N ILE A 224 -9.61 -12.58 6.29
CA ILE A 224 -10.72 -12.74 7.23
C ILE A 224 -11.68 -13.82 6.74
N ALA A 225 -12.28 -14.54 7.69
CA ALA A 225 -13.43 -15.38 7.43
C ALA A 225 -14.58 -14.50 6.94
N ASP A 226 -15.23 -14.97 5.89
CA ASP A 226 -16.28 -14.29 5.16
C ASP A 226 -17.58 -15.06 5.40
N PRO A 227 -18.52 -14.53 6.20
CA PRO A 227 -19.74 -15.24 6.56
C PRO A 227 -20.62 -15.58 5.35
#